data_AF-A0A0D2D631-F1
#
_entry.id   AF-A0A0D2D631-F1
#
_cell.length_a   1.000
_cell.length_b   1.000
_cell.length_c   1.000
_cell.angle_alpha   90.00
_cell.angle_beta   90.00
_cell.angle_gamma   90.00
#
_symmetry.space_group_name_H-M   'P 1'
#
loop_
_entity.id
_entity.type
_entity.pdbx_description
1 polymer ?
#
loop_
_entity_poly.entity_id
_entity_poly.type
_entity_poly.pdbx_seq_one_letter_code
_entity_poly.pdbx_strand_id
1 'polypeptide(L)'
;MSNGANGVNGVNGTHHVNGTNGVNGVNGVNGTHHVNGTNGANGVNGVNGFSKKAPFPFPTEGEPGNPTIVPKALLDKFHFTFLIRDPHSSIPSYYRCTIPPLEDMTGFHEFYPNEAGYDELRRFFDYAREAGLVRDRKDGLKNGTENGVVLNGEAKMPEVCVVDADDLLDDPEGILRAYCQSVGLDFHPDMLNWDNEEDQKRAKTAFEKWKGFHEDAIDSTDLKPRTHKKAPKTEEQWDAEWKEKYGEKAAKVIRKTVDQNMADYLYLKQFALKP
;
A
#
# COMPACT_ATOMS: atom_id res chain seq x y z
N MET A 1 -30.26 52.44 -17.38
CA MET A 1 -30.77 51.10 -17.01
C MET A 1 -30.57 50.17 -18.19
N SER A 2 -29.80 49.10 -18.01
CA SER A 2 -29.90 47.90 -18.85
C SER A 2 -29.24 46.75 -18.08
N ASN A 3 -30.08 45.82 -17.63
CA ASN A 3 -29.69 44.63 -16.89
C ASN A 3 -28.76 43.75 -17.75
N GLY A 4 -27.61 43.35 -17.21
CA GLY A 4 -26.87 42.20 -17.74
C GLY A 4 -27.65 40.93 -17.43
N ALA A 5 -28.02 40.17 -18.45
CA ALA A 5 -28.77 38.93 -18.30
C ALA A 5 -27.91 37.84 -17.63
N ASN A 6 -28.51 37.11 -16.68
CA ASN A 6 -27.89 35.94 -16.06
C ASN A 6 -27.65 34.85 -17.10
N GLY A 7 -26.48 34.21 -17.04
CA GLY A 7 -26.18 33.00 -17.82
C GLY A 7 -27.17 31.88 -17.49
N VAL A 8 -27.64 31.18 -18.52
CA VAL A 8 -28.57 30.05 -18.41
C VAL A 8 -27.85 28.80 -17.88
N ASN A 9 -28.50 28.07 -16.97
CA ASN A 9 -28.05 26.76 -16.51
C ASN A 9 -28.05 25.75 -17.67
N GLY A 10 -27.01 24.93 -17.77
CA GLY A 10 -26.96 23.79 -18.68
C GLY A 10 -28.00 22.73 -18.33
N VAL A 11 -28.60 22.12 -19.34
CA VAL A 11 -29.68 21.12 -19.20
C VAL A 11 -29.06 19.72 -19.04
N ASN A 12 -29.62 18.89 -18.15
CA ASN A 12 -29.20 17.48 -18.00
C ASN A 12 -29.52 16.67 -19.27
N GLY A 13 -28.52 15.95 -19.80
CA GLY A 13 -28.72 14.99 -20.89
C GLY A 13 -29.08 13.60 -20.36
N THR A 14 -30.24 13.08 -20.76
CA THR A 14 -30.58 11.66 -20.66
C THR A 14 -29.87 10.87 -21.78
N HIS A 15 -29.09 9.86 -21.39
CA HIS A 15 -28.51 8.77 -22.19
C HIS A 15 -28.08 9.04 -23.67
N HIS A 16 -26.76 8.98 -23.88
CA HIS A 16 -26.07 8.68 -25.15
C HIS A 16 -26.14 9.69 -26.32
N VAL A 17 -25.51 10.86 -26.22
CA VAL A 17 -24.75 11.50 -27.34
C VAL A 17 -23.94 12.73 -26.87
N ASN A 18 -22.71 12.88 -27.42
CA ASN A 18 -21.76 13.99 -27.50
C ASN A 18 -21.70 15.06 -26.37
N GLY A 19 -20.49 15.30 -25.85
CA GLY A 19 -20.19 16.47 -25.03
C GLY A 19 -20.47 17.77 -25.79
N THR A 20 -21.06 18.76 -25.13
CA THR A 20 -21.29 20.09 -25.72
C THR A 20 -19.96 20.81 -25.94
N ASN A 21 -19.82 21.49 -27.09
CA ASN A 21 -18.71 22.43 -27.30
C ASN A 21 -18.62 23.41 -26.12
N GLY A 22 -17.42 23.74 -25.67
CA GLY A 22 -17.21 24.81 -24.71
C GLY A 22 -17.83 26.11 -25.22
N VAL A 23 -18.50 26.85 -24.33
CA VAL A 23 -19.10 28.14 -24.67
C VAL A 23 -17.97 29.09 -25.07
N ASN A 24 -18.11 29.80 -26.20
CA ASN A 24 -17.19 30.88 -26.55
C ASN A 24 -17.15 31.89 -25.39
N GLY A 25 -15.95 32.28 -24.96
CA GLY A 25 -15.78 33.34 -23.97
C GLY A 25 -16.51 34.62 -24.41
N VAL A 26 -17.11 35.34 -23.45
CA VAL A 26 -17.77 36.62 -23.71
C VAL A 26 -16.75 37.61 -24.29
N ASN A 27 -17.12 38.33 -25.36
CA ASN A 27 -16.33 39.45 -25.85
C ASN A 27 -16.16 40.49 -24.73
N GLY A 28 -14.94 40.96 -24.50
CA GLY A 28 -14.66 42.03 -23.55
C GLY A 28 -15.42 43.30 -23.90
N VAL A 29 -15.85 44.05 -22.89
CA VAL A 29 -16.54 45.33 -23.07
C VAL A 29 -15.53 46.37 -23.56
N ASN A 30 -15.86 47.13 -24.62
CA ASN A 30 -15.01 48.24 -25.07
C ASN A 30 -14.94 49.32 -23.97
N GLY A 31 -13.72 49.65 -23.53
CA GLY A 31 -13.48 50.78 -22.63
C GLY A 31 -13.67 52.12 -23.36
N THR A 32 -14.33 53.08 -22.72
CA THR A 32 -14.35 54.47 -23.21
C THR A 32 -12.97 55.09 -23.03
N HIS A 33 -12.38 55.52 -24.15
CA HIS A 33 -11.14 56.30 -24.32
C HIS A 33 -9.95 55.95 -23.38
N HIS A 34 -8.93 55.30 -23.98
CA HIS A 34 -7.52 55.14 -23.54
C HIS A 34 -7.11 53.96 -22.64
N VAL A 35 -7.88 52.87 -22.54
CA VAL A 35 -7.36 51.58 -22.03
C VAL A 35 -7.88 50.40 -22.84
N ASN A 36 -6.97 49.53 -23.29
CA ASN A 36 -7.31 48.29 -23.98
C ASN A 36 -7.98 47.31 -23.01
N GLY A 37 -9.12 46.71 -23.39
CA GLY A 37 -9.77 45.66 -22.62
C GLY A 37 -8.93 44.38 -22.57
N THR A 38 -9.04 43.62 -21.47
CA THR A 38 -8.38 42.32 -21.29
C THR A 38 -9.07 41.22 -22.10
N ASN A 39 -8.31 40.40 -22.81
CA ASN A 39 -8.83 39.23 -23.52
C ASN A 39 -9.51 38.24 -22.55
N GLY A 40 -10.65 37.67 -22.95
CA GLY A 40 -11.30 36.60 -22.19
C GLY A 40 -10.45 35.34 -22.15
N ALA A 41 -10.56 34.56 -21.06
CA ALA A 41 -9.86 33.29 -20.92
C ALA A 41 -10.37 32.25 -21.93
N ASN A 42 -9.46 31.46 -22.52
CA ASN A 42 -9.82 30.37 -23.41
C ASN A 42 -10.63 29.29 -22.65
N GLY A 43 -11.67 28.76 -23.28
CA GLY A 43 -12.41 27.61 -22.74
C GLY A 43 -11.53 26.36 -22.69
N VAL A 44 -11.79 25.48 -21.72
CA VAL A 44 -11.14 24.16 -21.63
C VAL A 44 -11.72 23.21 -22.68
N ASN A 45 -10.88 22.41 -23.34
CA ASN A 45 -11.33 21.40 -24.29
C ASN A 45 -12.14 20.31 -23.58
N GLY A 46 -13.28 19.93 -24.16
CA GLY A 46 -14.08 18.80 -23.67
C GLY A 46 -13.35 17.46 -23.86
N VAL A 47 -13.51 16.53 -22.91
CA VAL A 47 -12.97 15.17 -22.98
C VAL A 47 -13.76 14.31 -23.97
N ASN A 48 -13.06 13.59 -24.86
CA ASN A 48 -13.67 12.71 -25.85
C ASN A 48 -14.35 11.49 -25.19
N GLY A 49 -15.55 11.15 -25.68
CA GLY A 49 -16.36 10.04 -25.17
C GLY A 49 -15.70 8.67 -25.32
N PHE A 50 -15.88 7.83 -24.30
CA PHE A 50 -15.30 6.49 -24.18
C PHE A 50 -15.74 5.53 -25.31
N SER A 51 -14.76 4.94 -26.00
CA SER A 51 -14.95 3.80 -26.91
C SER A 51 -15.26 2.50 -26.15
N LYS A 52 -16.18 1.67 -26.69
CA LYS A 52 -16.56 0.33 -26.15
C LYS A 52 -15.51 -0.79 -26.35
N LYS A 53 -14.23 -0.48 -26.15
CA LYS A 53 -13.16 -1.43 -25.83
C LYS A 53 -12.28 -0.70 -24.83
N ALA A 54 -12.07 -1.26 -23.65
CA ALA A 54 -11.13 -0.67 -22.70
C ALA A 54 -9.78 -0.53 -23.43
N PRO A 55 -9.26 0.70 -23.63
CA PRO A 55 -8.07 0.89 -24.42
C PRO A 55 -6.91 0.46 -23.52
N PHE A 56 -6.50 -0.80 -23.67
CA PHE A 56 -5.21 -1.22 -23.16
C PHE A 56 -4.16 -0.98 -24.25
N PRO A 57 -3.05 -0.33 -23.94
CA PRO A 57 -2.73 0.32 -22.65
C PRO A 57 -3.47 1.66 -22.49
N PHE A 58 -3.85 1.99 -21.25
CA PHE A 58 -4.38 3.31 -20.92
C PHE A 58 -3.30 4.38 -21.23
N PRO A 59 -3.64 5.56 -21.77
CA PRO A 59 -2.69 6.63 -22.06
C PRO A 59 -2.28 7.38 -20.78
N THR A 60 -2.04 6.66 -19.69
CA THR A 60 -1.57 7.24 -18.43
C THR A 60 -0.04 7.28 -18.50
N GLU A 61 0.52 8.45 -18.78
CA GLU A 61 1.97 8.65 -18.66
C GLU A 61 2.38 8.45 -17.20
N GLY A 62 3.46 7.69 -16.97
CA GLY A 62 4.01 7.51 -15.64
C GLY A 62 4.54 8.83 -15.09
N GLU A 63 4.21 9.15 -13.84
CA GLU A 63 4.74 10.33 -13.17
C GLU A 63 6.26 10.17 -12.97
N PRO A 64 7.10 11.15 -13.36
CA PRO A 64 8.54 11.06 -13.17
C PRO A 64 8.91 10.77 -11.71
N GLY A 65 9.69 9.71 -11.48
CA GLY A 65 10.13 9.31 -10.14
C GLY A 65 9.12 8.51 -9.31
N ASN A 66 7.87 8.34 -9.75
CA ASN A 66 6.91 7.45 -9.12
C ASN A 66 7.19 6.00 -9.56
N PRO A 67 7.56 5.07 -8.64
CA PRO A 67 7.87 3.69 -9.00
C PRO A 67 6.61 2.85 -9.29
N THR A 68 5.42 3.44 -9.21
CA THR A 68 4.14 2.74 -9.34
C THR A 68 3.36 3.22 -10.58
N ILE A 69 2.36 2.44 -10.96
CA ILE A 69 1.35 2.87 -11.95
C ILE A 69 0.23 3.73 -11.33
N VAL A 70 0.28 3.99 -10.03
CA VAL A 70 -0.76 4.68 -9.27
C VAL A 70 -0.38 6.15 -9.16
N PRO A 71 -1.18 7.10 -9.68
CA PRO A 71 -0.86 8.52 -9.60
C PRO A 71 -0.72 8.98 -8.14
N LYS A 72 0.20 9.91 -7.89
CA LYS A 72 0.45 10.46 -6.54
C LYS A 72 -0.83 11.00 -5.91
N ALA A 73 -1.65 11.72 -6.68
CA ALA A 73 -2.91 12.28 -6.19
C ALA A 73 -3.92 11.22 -5.68
N LEU A 74 -3.77 9.97 -6.11
CA LEU A 74 -4.52 8.84 -5.56
C LEU A 74 -3.81 8.25 -4.33
N LEU A 75 -2.48 8.08 -4.40
CA LEU A 75 -1.67 7.63 -3.27
C LEU A 75 -1.81 8.52 -2.02
N ASP A 76 -1.97 9.84 -2.22
CA ASP A 76 -2.20 10.84 -1.16
C ASP A 76 -3.48 10.58 -0.33
N LYS A 77 -4.35 9.68 -0.77
CA LYS A 77 -5.62 9.35 -0.08
C LYS A 77 -5.52 8.13 0.83
N PHE A 78 -4.33 7.53 0.95
CA PHE A 78 -4.12 6.31 1.72
C PHE A 78 -3.17 6.54 2.89
N HIS A 79 -3.37 5.74 3.94
CA HIS A 79 -2.34 5.48 4.93
C HIS A 79 -1.58 4.21 4.55
N PHE A 80 -0.25 4.27 4.63
CA PHE A 80 0.62 3.16 4.22
C PHE A 80 1.19 2.44 5.44
N THR A 81 1.00 1.12 5.45
CA THR A 81 1.65 0.21 6.40
C THR A 81 2.61 -0.68 5.63
N PHE A 82 3.86 -0.73 6.08
CA PHE A 82 4.90 -1.57 5.51
C PHE A 82 5.13 -2.77 6.44
N LEU A 83 4.77 -3.97 6.01
CA LEU A 83 5.05 -5.20 6.76
C LEU A 83 6.36 -5.81 6.23
N ILE A 84 7.33 -6.01 7.11
CA ILE A 84 8.61 -6.63 6.78
C ILE A 84 8.83 -7.90 7.60
N ARG A 85 9.65 -8.80 7.08
CA ARG A 85 10.06 -10.04 7.75
C ARG A 85 11.51 -10.33 7.43
N ASP A 86 12.25 -10.92 8.36
CA ASP A 86 13.63 -11.33 8.14
C ASP A 86 13.75 -12.27 6.91
N PRO A 87 14.58 -11.94 5.89
CA PRO A 87 14.82 -12.78 4.73
C PRO A 87 15.18 -14.22 5.06
N HIS A 88 15.91 -14.48 6.16
CA HIS A 88 16.23 -15.84 6.63
C HIS A 88 14.99 -16.69 6.90
N SER A 89 13.83 -16.06 7.09
CA SER A 89 12.57 -16.74 7.39
C SER A 89 11.57 -16.64 6.24
N SER A 90 11.51 -15.50 5.55
CA SER A 90 10.56 -15.27 4.46
C SER A 90 10.97 -16.02 3.18
N ILE A 91 12.24 -15.97 2.78
CA ILE A 91 12.74 -16.62 1.55
C ILE A 91 12.54 -18.14 1.58
N PRO A 92 12.99 -18.89 2.61
CA PRO A 92 12.72 -20.33 2.68
C PRO A 92 11.22 -20.65 2.85
N SER A 93 10.42 -19.71 3.34
CA SER A 93 8.96 -19.88 3.38
C SER A 93 8.34 -19.73 1.99
N TYR A 94 8.78 -18.75 1.21
CA TYR A 94 8.37 -18.57 -0.19
C TYR A 94 8.83 -19.77 -1.04
N TYR A 95 10.09 -20.19 -0.93
CA TYR A 95 10.61 -21.37 -1.62
C TYR A 95 9.79 -22.63 -1.32
N ARG A 96 9.33 -22.81 -0.07
CA ARG A 96 8.47 -23.94 0.31
C ARG A 96 7.14 -23.95 -0.46
N CYS A 97 6.61 -22.78 -0.82
CA CYS A 97 5.37 -22.66 -1.59
C CYS A 97 5.54 -23.07 -3.06
N THR A 98 6.77 -23.24 -3.54
CA THR A 98 7.10 -23.55 -4.94
C THR A 98 7.64 -24.97 -5.14
N ILE A 99 7.41 -25.86 -4.18
CA ILE A 99 7.84 -27.26 -4.22
C ILE A 99 6.73 -28.18 -3.66
N PRO A 100 6.76 -29.50 -3.94
CA PRO A 100 5.81 -30.44 -3.35
C PRO A 100 5.85 -30.45 -1.81
N PRO A 101 4.70 -30.67 -1.14
CA PRO A 101 3.36 -30.86 -1.72
C PRO A 101 2.62 -29.53 -1.96
N LEU A 102 3.20 -28.38 -1.62
CA LEU A 102 2.48 -27.09 -1.67
C LEU A 102 2.26 -26.61 -3.10
N GLU A 103 3.19 -26.86 -4.02
CA GLU A 103 3.07 -26.42 -5.42
C GLU A 103 1.80 -26.92 -6.11
N ASP A 104 1.31 -28.12 -5.75
CA ASP A 104 0.07 -28.69 -6.27
C ASP A 104 -1.16 -27.87 -5.85
N MET A 105 -1.09 -27.23 -4.68
CA MET A 105 -2.17 -26.41 -4.13
C MET A 105 -2.03 -24.95 -4.54
N THR A 106 -0.81 -24.41 -4.55
CA THR A 106 -0.53 -23.01 -4.85
C THR A 106 -0.58 -22.74 -6.36
N GLY A 107 -0.19 -23.72 -7.18
CA GLY A 107 0.03 -23.55 -8.62
C GLY A 107 1.33 -22.82 -8.96
N PHE A 108 2.21 -22.59 -7.98
CA PHE A 108 3.52 -21.97 -8.18
C PHE A 108 4.55 -23.09 -8.30
N HIS A 109 5.04 -23.35 -9.51
CA HIS A 109 5.99 -24.46 -9.77
C HIS A 109 7.44 -23.99 -9.89
N GLU A 110 7.67 -22.68 -9.85
CA GLU A 110 8.99 -22.08 -10.01
C GLU A 110 9.23 -21.03 -8.91
N PHE A 111 10.46 -21.01 -8.41
CA PHE A 111 10.93 -20.01 -7.48
C PHE A 111 11.58 -18.86 -8.24
N TYR A 112 11.06 -17.65 -8.09
CA TYR A 112 11.60 -16.44 -8.70
C TYR A 112 12.26 -15.55 -7.64
N PRO A 113 13.60 -15.53 -7.51
CA PRO A 113 14.28 -14.72 -6.50
C PRO A 113 13.95 -13.23 -6.56
N ASN A 114 13.65 -12.71 -7.76
CA ASN A 114 13.25 -11.33 -8.00
C ASN A 114 11.81 -11.02 -7.56
N GLU A 115 10.99 -12.02 -7.21
CA GLU A 115 9.66 -11.83 -6.63
C GLU A 115 9.70 -11.79 -5.08
N ALA A 116 10.89 -11.78 -4.47
CA ALA A 116 11.03 -11.64 -3.02
C ALA A 116 10.48 -10.30 -2.48
N GLY A 117 10.42 -9.26 -3.32
CA GLY A 117 9.65 -8.03 -3.07
C GLY A 117 10.31 -6.97 -2.18
N TYR A 118 11.52 -7.21 -1.64
CA TYR A 118 12.17 -6.25 -0.74
C TYR A 118 12.64 -4.98 -1.44
N ASP A 119 13.18 -5.10 -2.65
CA ASP A 119 13.59 -3.95 -3.46
C ASP A 119 12.38 -3.10 -3.87
N GLU A 120 11.29 -3.72 -4.33
CA GLU A 120 10.03 -3.02 -4.62
C GLU A 120 9.49 -2.28 -3.39
N LEU A 121 9.48 -2.96 -2.23
CA LEU A 121 9.03 -2.38 -0.97
C LEU A 121 9.90 -1.20 -0.56
N ARG A 122 11.23 -1.34 -0.67
CA ARG A 122 12.23 -0.30 -0.39
C ARG A 122 12.04 0.91 -1.31
N ARG A 123 11.92 0.70 -2.62
CA ARG A 123 11.71 1.77 -3.61
C ARG A 123 10.42 2.54 -3.35
N PHE A 124 9.33 1.83 -3.05
CA PHE A 124 8.06 2.50 -2.73
C PHE A 124 8.13 3.24 -1.38
N PHE A 125 8.79 2.66 -0.38
CA PHE A 125 9.02 3.30 0.91
C PHE A 125 9.78 4.62 0.78
N ASP A 126 10.88 4.64 0.02
CA ASP A 126 11.64 5.86 -0.22
C ASP A 126 10.83 6.90 -0.99
N TYR A 127 10.15 6.48 -2.06
CA TYR A 127 9.25 7.36 -2.80
C TYR A 127 8.17 7.96 -1.90
N ALA A 128 7.56 7.16 -1.01
CA ALA A 128 6.53 7.65 -0.10
C ALA A 128 7.06 8.73 0.85
N ARG A 129 8.32 8.62 1.29
CA ARG A 129 8.98 9.64 2.13
C ARG A 129 9.36 10.88 1.32
N GLU A 130 9.97 10.70 0.15
CA GLU A 130 10.43 11.80 -0.72
C GLU A 130 9.28 12.61 -1.32
N ALA A 131 8.19 11.94 -1.70
CA ALA A 131 7.00 12.55 -2.27
C ALA A 131 6.06 13.16 -1.20
N GLY A 132 6.40 13.03 0.09
CA GLY A 132 5.60 13.56 1.20
C GLY A 132 4.27 12.82 1.41
N LEU A 133 4.20 11.54 1.03
CA LEU A 133 3.05 10.68 1.36
C LEU A 133 3.07 10.27 2.83
N VAL A 134 4.28 10.12 3.39
CA VAL A 134 4.51 9.84 4.81
C VAL A 134 5.59 10.76 5.36
N ARG A 135 5.57 10.98 6.68
CA ARG A 135 6.62 11.70 7.41
C ARG A 135 7.42 10.77 8.32
N ASP A 136 8.67 11.13 8.59
CA ASP A 136 9.44 10.46 9.63
C ASP A 136 8.79 10.64 11.01
N ARG A 137 8.93 9.63 11.85
CA ARG A 137 8.51 9.69 13.26
C ARG A 137 9.39 10.70 13.98
N LYS A 138 8.81 11.84 14.36
CA LYS A 138 9.43 12.84 15.24
C LYS A 138 8.74 12.79 16.60
N ASP A 139 9.53 12.83 17.66
CA ASP A 139 9.04 12.66 19.04
C ASP A 139 7.86 13.59 19.34
N GLY A 140 6.68 13.00 19.52
CA GLY A 140 5.48 13.65 20.09
C GLY A 140 4.41 14.17 19.11
N LEU A 141 4.66 14.21 17.80
CA LEU A 141 3.63 14.60 16.82
C LEU A 141 2.66 13.44 16.58
N LYS A 142 1.45 13.54 17.15
CA LYS A 142 0.36 12.57 16.90
C LYS A 142 -0.26 12.83 15.52
N ASN A 143 -0.51 11.75 14.77
CA ASN A 143 -1.26 11.83 13.53
C ASN A 143 -2.67 12.38 13.81
N GLY A 144 -3.12 13.34 13.00
CA GLY A 144 -4.54 13.67 12.94
C GLY A 144 -5.28 12.45 12.42
N THR A 145 -6.38 12.08 13.06
CA THR A 145 -7.27 11.05 12.52
C THR A 145 -7.79 11.46 11.15
N GLU A 146 -7.69 10.61 10.14
CA GLU A 146 -8.37 10.79 8.85
C GLU A 146 -9.23 9.56 8.51
N ASN A 147 -10.46 9.61 9.02
CA ASN A 147 -11.67 8.90 8.59
C ASN A 147 -12.89 9.83 8.84
N GLY A 148 -12.73 11.13 8.59
CA GLY A 148 -13.81 12.12 8.64
C GLY A 148 -14.14 12.74 10.01
N VAL A 149 -13.43 12.41 11.10
CA VAL A 149 -13.57 13.11 12.39
C VAL A 149 -12.18 13.41 12.96
N VAL A 150 -11.84 14.70 13.04
CA VAL A 150 -10.61 15.19 13.68
C VAL A 150 -10.81 15.16 15.19
N LEU A 151 -10.08 14.29 15.90
CA LEU A 151 -9.88 14.44 17.34
C LEU A 151 -8.40 14.21 17.66
N ASN A 152 -7.73 15.29 18.08
CA ASN A 152 -6.46 15.29 18.81
C ASN A 152 -5.18 14.83 18.09
N GLY A 153 -4.93 15.31 16.87
CA GLY A 153 -3.61 15.25 16.24
C GLY A 153 -3.28 16.53 15.45
N GLU A 154 -2.00 16.91 15.44
CA GLU A 154 -1.53 18.15 14.79
C GLU A 154 -0.96 17.92 13.39
N ALA A 155 -0.58 16.68 13.07
CA ALA A 155 0.06 16.34 11.80
C ALA A 155 -0.96 16.12 10.68
N LYS A 156 -0.77 16.83 9.55
CA LYS A 156 -1.56 16.69 8.31
C LYS A 156 -1.11 15.54 7.40
N MET A 157 0.02 14.91 7.72
CA MET A 157 0.59 13.80 6.95
C MET A 157 0.83 12.63 7.90
N PRO A 158 0.46 11.40 7.51
CA PRO A 158 0.66 10.22 8.35
C PRO A 158 2.14 9.96 8.54
N GLU A 159 2.51 9.50 9.72
CA GLU A 159 3.86 9.01 9.99
C GLU A 159 4.13 7.67 9.30
N VAL A 160 5.40 7.38 9.13
CA VAL A 160 5.86 6.08 8.64
C VAL A 160 5.46 4.95 9.61
N CYS A 161 4.74 3.95 9.08
CA CYS A 161 4.29 2.79 9.82
C CYS A 161 4.94 1.52 9.26
N VAL A 162 6.01 1.04 9.91
CA VAL A 162 6.68 -0.21 9.54
C VAL A 162 6.46 -1.22 10.67
N VAL A 163 5.96 -2.40 10.34
CA VAL A 163 5.77 -3.52 11.27
C VAL A 163 6.79 -4.60 10.91
N ASP A 164 7.65 -4.98 11.85
CA ASP A 164 8.49 -6.17 11.71
C ASP A 164 7.75 -7.40 12.24
N ALA A 165 7.71 -8.47 11.45
CA ALA A 165 6.96 -9.67 11.78
C ALA A 165 7.52 -10.42 13.00
N ASP A 166 8.84 -10.36 13.26
CA ASP A 166 9.40 -10.99 14.46
C ASP A 166 9.07 -10.16 15.71
N ASP A 167 9.14 -8.83 15.63
CA ASP A 167 8.70 -7.93 16.71
C ASP A 167 7.20 -8.15 17.02
N LEU A 168 6.33 -8.23 15.99
CA LEU A 168 4.89 -8.50 16.15
C LEU A 168 4.61 -9.85 16.82
N LEU A 169 5.36 -10.90 16.47
CA LEU A 169 5.15 -12.23 17.03
C LEU A 169 5.74 -12.39 18.44
N ASP A 170 6.77 -11.60 18.78
CA ASP A 170 7.36 -11.56 20.12
C ASP A 170 6.50 -10.77 21.12
N ASP A 171 5.86 -9.67 20.68
CA ASP A 171 4.95 -8.85 21.49
C ASP A 171 3.76 -8.31 20.65
N PRO A 172 2.74 -9.16 20.38
CA PRO A 172 1.59 -8.77 19.57
C PRO A 172 0.81 -7.58 20.12
N GLU A 173 0.60 -7.52 21.43
CA GLU A 173 -0.17 -6.44 22.04
C GLU A 173 0.58 -5.11 21.96
N GLY A 174 1.86 -5.09 22.33
CA GLY A 174 2.66 -3.87 22.26
C GLY A 174 2.76 -3.31 20.84
N ILE A 175 3.04 -4.18 19.86
CA ILE A 175 3.09 -3.76 18.45
C ILE A 175 1.73 -3.34 17.92
N LEU A 176 0.63 -4.03 18.27
CA LEU A 176 -0.70 -3.65 17.79
C LEU A 176 -1.17 -2.33 18.42
N ARG A 177 -0.83 -2.04 19.68
CA ARG A 177 -1.05 -0.73 20.30
C ARG A 177 -0.29 0.37 19.57
N ALA A 178 0.99 0.15 19.29
CA ALA A 178 1.82 1.10 18.53
C ALA A 178 1.28 1.31 17.11
N TYR A 179 0.83 0.24 16.45
CA TYR A 179 0.18 0.29 15.15
C TYR A 179 -1.09 1.13 15.18
N CYS A 180 -2.03 0.82 16.09
CA CYS A 180 -3.28 1.58 16.27
C CYS A 180 -3.01 3.07 16.49
N GLN A 181 -2.06 3.41 17.37
CA GLN A 181 -1.64 4.79 17.59
C GLN A 181 -1.11 5.45 16.30
N SER A 182 -0.30 4.73 15.53
CA SER A 182 0.29 5.21 14.29
C SER A 182 -0.78 5.48 13.23
N VAL A 183 -1.77 4.60 13.07
CA VAL A 183 -2.81 4.75 12.03
C VAL A 183 -4.04 5.53 12.48
N GLY A 184 -4.09 5.98 13.74
CA GLY A 184 -5.21 6.75 14.29
C GLY A 184 -6.44 5.90 14.64
N LEU A 185 -6.22 4.67 15.10
CA LEU A 185 -7.27 3.78 15.60
C LEU A 185 -7.17 3.62 17.13
N ASP A 186 -8.31 3.42 17.78
CA ASP A 186 -8.35 3.01 19.18
C ASP A 186 -8.02 1.51 19.28
N PHE A 187 -7.04 1.17 20.11
CA PHE A 187 -6.73 -0.22 20.39
C PHE A 187 -7.80 -0.85 21.30
N HIS A 188 -8.26 -2.05 20.96
CA HIS A 188 -9.08 -2.89 21.83
C HIS A 188 -8.42 -4.28 21.99
N PRO A 189 -8.35 -4.85 23.21
CA PRO A 189 -7.76 -6.18 23.42
C PRO A 189 -8.34 -7.28 22.52
N ASP A 190 -9.64 -7.22 22.24
CA ASP A 190 -10.33 -8.16 21.35
C ASP A 190 -9.82 -8.13 19.90
N MET A 191 -9.04 -7.12 19.48
CA MET A 191 -8.38 -7.15 18.17
C MET A 191 -7.36 -8.29 18.02
N LEU A 192 -6.93 -8.89 19.13
CA LEU A 192 -6.04 -10.05 19.16
C LEU A 192 -6.82 -11.38 19.22
N ASN A 193 -8.15 -11.37 19.22
CA ASN A 193 -8.99 -12.56 19.33
C ASN A 193 -10.14 -12.52 18.32
N TRP A 194 -10.28 -13.57 17.53
CA TRP A 194 -11.36 -13.76 16.55
C TRP A 194 -11.95 -15.16 16.68
N ASP A 195 -12.06 -15.65 17.92
CA ASP A 195 -12.59 -16.97 18.23
C ASP A 195 -14.12 -17.00 18.16
N ASN A 196 -14.67 -16.66 16.99
CA ASN A 196 -16.09 -16.77 16.72
C ASN A 196 -16.37 -17.32 15.32
N GLU A 197 -17.47 -18.07 15.19
CA GLU A 197 -17.80 -18.79 13.97
C GLU A 197 -18.08 -17.87 12.77
N GLU A 198 -18.65 -16.68 13.03
CA GLU A 198 -18.98 -15.72 11.99
C GLU A 198 -17.71 -15.17 11.30
N ASP A 199 -16.76 -14.68 12.09
CA ASP A 199 -15.49 -14.15 11.58
C ASP A 199 -14.66 -15.24 10.92
N GLN A 200 -14.63 -16.45 11.50
CA GLN A 200 -13.93 -17.59 10.90
C GLN A 200 -14.51 -17.99 9.54
N LYS A 201 -15.83 -18.04 9.44
CA LYS A 201 -16.51 -18.33 8.18
C LYS A 201 -16.23 -17.23 7.15
N ARG A 202 -16.30 -15.97 7.57
CA ARG A 202 -16.01 -14.81 6.71
C ARG A 202 -14.56 -14.86 6.20
N ALA A 203 -13.59 -15.12 7.06
CA ALA A 203 -12.19 -15.24 6.69
C ALA A 203 -11.96 -16.37 5.67
N LYS A 204 -12.50 -17.56 5.94
CA LYS A 204 -12.43 -18.72 5.03
C LYS A 204 -12.98 -18.39 3.65
N THR A 205 -14.14 -17.73 3.57
CA THR A 205 -14.72 -17.32 2.29
C THR A 205 -13.89 -16.25 1.59
N ALA A 206 -13.38 -15.25 2.31
CA ALA A 206 -12.61 -14.15 1.71
C ALA A 206 -11.27 -14.60 1.11
N PHE A 207 -10.64 -15.61 1.71
CA PHE A 207 -9.32 -16.10 1.33
C PHE A 207 -9.32 -17.42 0.55
N GLU A 208 -10.50 -17.97 0.20
CA GLU A 208 -10.62 -19.25 -0.53
C GLU A 208 -9.78 -19.32 -1.82
N LYS A 209 -9.63 -18.19 -2.52
CA LYS A 209 -8.81 -18.07 -3.74
C LYS A 209 -7.29 -18.18 -3.51
N TRP A 210 -6.83 -18.14 -2.26
CA TRP A 210 -5.41 -18.15 -1.87
C TRP A 210 -5.06 -19.39 -1.05
N LYS A 211 -5.71 -20.52 -1.35
CA LYS A 211 -5.50 -21.79 -0.69
C LYS A 211 -4.02 -22.19 -0.70
N GLY A 212 -3.52 -22.67 0.44
CA GLY A 212 -2.12 -23.08 0.64
C GLY A 212 -1.18 -21.97 1.10
N PHE A 213 -1.62 -20.71 1.16
CA PHE A 213 -0.79 -19.59 1.60
C PHE A 213 -1.11 -19.08 3.01
N HIS A 214 -2.37 -19.16 3.44
CA HIS A 214 -2.83 -18.46 4.64
C HIS A 214 -3.46 -19.39 5.68
N GLU A 215 -3.28 -20.71 5.55
CA GLU A 215 -4.11 -21.67 6.28
C GLU A 215 -3.84 -21.60 7.78
N ASP A 216 -2.57 -21.43 8.17
CA ASP A 216 -2.18 -21.24 9.56
C ASP A 216 -2.88 -20.02 10.19
N ALA A 217 -3.07 -18.93 9.43
CA ALA A 217 -3.78 -17.74 9.90
C ALA A 217 -5.30 -17.95 9.88
N ILE A 218 -5.84 -18.58 8.84
CA ILE A 218 -7.27 -18.86 8.66
C ILE A 218 -7.80 -19.83 9.72
N ASP A 219 -6.98 -20.77 10.17
CA ASP A 219 -7.36 -21.75 11.20
C ASP A 219 -6.95 -21.34 12.62
N SER A 220 -6.29 -20.19 12.77
CA SER A 220 -6.02 -19.59 14.09
C SER A 220 -7.24 -18.85 14.63
N THR A 221 -7.31 -18.65 15.94
CA THR A 221 -8.40 -17.93 16.63
C THR A 221 -7.92 -16.70 17.40
N ASP A 222 -6.61 -16.51 17.47
CA ASP A 222 -5.98 -15.39 18.17
C ASP A 222 -4.55 -15.12 17.68
N LEU A 223 -4.01 -13.98 18.11
CA LEU A 223 -2.59 -13.66 18.01
C LEU A 223 -2.00 -13.52 19.41
N LYS A 224 -1.21 -14.53 19.81
CA LYS A 224 -0.52 -14.57 21.11
C LYS A 224 0.99 -14.46 20.95
N PRO A 225 1.69 -13.92 21.97
CA PRO A 225 3.15 -13.95 21.98
C PRO A 225 3.65 -15.38 21.77
N ARG A 226 4.69 -15.55 20.96
CA ARG A 226 5.31 -16.87 20.77
C ARG A 226 5.78 -17.44 22.11
N THR A 227 5.59 -18.74 22.31
CA THR A 227 5.96 -19.43 23.56
C THR A 227 7.46 -19.38 23.83
N HIS A 228 8.27 -19.36 22.77
CA HIS A 228 9.72 -19.21 22.86
C HIS A 228 10.18 -18.16 21.86
N LYS A 229 10.89 -17.15 22.37
CA LYS A 229 11.58 -16.20 21.49
C LYS A 229 12.55 -16.93 20.58
N LYS A 230 12.60 -16.50 19.33
CA LYS A 230 13.50 -17.08 18.34
C LYS A 230 14.93 -16.79 18.74
N ALA A 231 15.68 -17.83 19.10
CA ALA A 231 17.10 -17.68 19.40
C ALA A 231 17.83 -17.17 18.14
N PRO A 232 18.77 -16.22 18.28
CA PRO A 232 19.60 -15.80 17.16
C PRO A 232 20.38 -17.00 16.63
N LYS A 233 20.36 -17.17 15.31
CA LYS A 233 21.12 -18.20 14.60
C LYS A 233 22.24 -17.54 13.81
N THR A 234 23.38 -18.22 13.76
CA THR A 234 24.47 -17.91 12.84
C THR A 234 24.09 -18.30 11.42
N GLU A 235 24.81 -17.76 10.43
CA GLU A 235 24.57 -18.08 9.02
C GLU A 235 24.77 -19.58 8.75
N GLU A 236 25.75 -20.20 9.40
CA GLU A 236 26.02 -21.63 9.28
C GLU A 236 24.88 -22.49 9.83
N GLN A 237 24.22 -22.04 10.89
CA GLN A 237 23.05 -22.73 11.46
C GLN A 237 21.84 -22.64 10.53
N TRP A 238 21.61 -21.48 9.90
CA TRP A 238 20.56 -21.33 8.89
C TRP A 238 20.83 -22.21 7.67
N ASP A 239 22.06 -22.18 7.15
CA ASP A 239 22.45 -22.98 5.99
C ASP A 239 22.31 -24.47 6.24
N ALA A 240 22.69 -24.93 7.45
CA ALA A 240 22.53 -26.32 7.85
C ALA A 240 21.06 -26.75 7.87
N GLU A 241 20.18 -25.93 8.46
CA GLU A 241 18.74 -26.22 8.51
C GLU A 241 18.11 -26.25 7.12
N TRP A 242 18.43 -25.27 6.26
CA TRP A 242 17.89 -25.24 4.90
C TRP A 242 18.41 -26.40 4.05
N LYS A 243 19.68 -26.78 4.22
CA LYS A 243 20.26 -27.94 3.55
C LYS A 243 19.61 -29.24 3.99
N GLU A 244 19.36 -29.41 5.28
CA GLU A 244 18.64 -30.57 5.81
C GLU A 244 17.22 -30.63 5.24
N LYS A 245 16.51 -29.49 5.22
CA LYS A 245 15.10 -29.43 4.85
C LYS A 245 14.84 -29.49 3.35
N TYR A 246 15.65 -28.80 2.55
CA TYR A 246 15.39 -28.56 1.13
C TYR A 246 16.49 -29.14 0.21
N GLY A 247 17.59 -29.63 0.78
CA GLY A 247 18.74 -30.13 0.05
C GLY A 247 19.74 -29.04 -0.37
N GLU A 248 20.94 -29.48 -0.73
CA GLU A 248 22.11 -28.63 -1.02
C GLU A 248 21.86 -27.55 -2.09
N LYS A 249 21.19 -27.91 -3.19
CA LYS A 249 20.95 -26.98 -4.30
C LYS A 249 19.97 -25.87 -3.88
N ALA A 250 18.89 -26.25 -3.21
CA ALA A 250 17.89 -25.31 -2.73
C ALA A 250 18.46 -24.37 -1.67
N ALA A 251 19.22 -24.89 -0.71
CA ALA A 251 19.88 -24.09 0.32
C ALA A 251 20.77 -22.99 -0.27
N LYS A 252 21.53 -23.30 -1.32
CA LYS A 252 22.36 -22.31 -2.05
C LYS A 252 21.53 -21.21 -2.72
N VAL A 253 20.39 -21.57 -3.32
CA VAL A 253 19.47 -20.59 -3.94
C VAL A 253 18.84 -19.70 -2.88
N ILE A 254 18.39 -20.29 -1.77
CA ILE A 254 17.82 -19.57 -0.62
C ILE A 254 18.86 -18.60 -0.05
N ARG A 255 20.06 -19.07 0.29
CA ARG A 255 21.18 -18.24 0.79
C ARG A 255 21.44 -17.04 -0.12
N LYS A 256 21.64 -17.28 -1.41
CA LYS A 256 21.88 -16.21 -2.38
C LYS A 256 20.75 -15.16 -2.38
N THR A 257 19.50 -15.62 -2.30
CA THR A 257 18.34 -14.73 -2.30
C THR A 257 18.22 -13.97 -0.97
N VAL A 258 18.52 -14.60 0.16
CA VAL A 258 18.60 -13.94 1.48
C VAL A 258 19.63 -12.81 1.44
N ASP A 259 20.85 -13.10 0.99
CA ASP A 259 21.95 -12.13 0.95
C ASP A 259 21.61 -10.92 0.05
N GLN A 260 20.92 -11.17 -1.06
CA GLN A 260 20.47 -10.13 -1.99
C GLN A 260 19.43 -9.16 -1.37
N ASN A 261 18.60 -9.63 -0.45
CA ASN A 261 17.49 -8.85 0.11
C ASN A 261 17.79 -8.33 1.54
N MET A 262 18.89 -8.76 2.16
CA MET A 262 19.21 -8.43 3.56
C MET A 262 19.44 -6.94 3.78
N ALA A 263 20.11 -6.27 2.84
CA ALA A 263 20.40 -4.84 2.96
C ALA A 263 19.11 -3.99 3.02
N ASP A 264 18.14 -4.31 2.16
CA ASP A 264 16.85 -3.61 2.11
C ASP A 264 16.02 -3.88 3.37
N TYR A 265 16.00 -5.13 3.83
CA TYR A 265 15.37 -5.49 5.10
C TYR A 265 15.96 -4.71 6.28
N LEU A 266 17.29 -4.72 6.44
CA LEU A 266 17.97 -4.04 7.53
C LEU A 266 17.80 -2.51 7.48
N TYR A 267 17.69 -1.94 6.28
CA TYR A 267 17.33 -0.55 6.13
C TYR A 267 15.91 -0.30 6.68
N LEU A 268 14.91 -1.03 6.17
CA LEU A 268 13.50 -0.81 6.53
C LEU A 268 13.27 -1.07 8.03
N LYS A 269 13.99 -2.03 8.61
CA LYS A 269 13.93 -2.38 10.03
C LYS A 269 14.30 -1.21 10.96
N GLN A 270 15.09 -0.24 10.50
CA GLN A 270 15.42 0.95 11.30
C GLN A 270 14.18 1.82 11.59
N PHE A 271 13.12 1.68 10.79
CA PHE A 271 11.86 2.43 10.92
C PHE A 271 10.75 1.63 11.60
N ALA A 272 11.02 0.36 11.96
CA ALA A 272 10.05 -0.52 12.60
C ALA A 272 9.45 0.13 13.86
N LEU A 273 8.15 -0.07 14.04
CA LEU A 273 7.46 0.23 15.29
C LEU A 273 8.17 -0.50 16.43
N LYS A 274 8.19 0.16 17.58
CA LYS A 274 8.64 -0.42 18.83
C LYS A 274 7.47 -0.39 19.81
N PRO A 275 7.28 -1.46 20.60
CA PRO A 275 6.24 -1.51 21.61
C PRO A 275 6.45 -0.44 22.69
#